data_AF-A0A7T4X0G5-F1
#
_entry.id   AF-A0A7T4X0G5-F1
#
_cell.length_a   1.000
_cell.length_b   1.000
_cell.length_c   1.000
_cell.angle_alpha   90.00
_cell.angle_beta   90.00
_cell.angle_gamma   90.00
#
_symmetry.space_group_name_H-M   'P 1'
#
loop_
_entity.id
_entity.type
_entity.pdbx_description
1 polymer ?
#
loop_
_entity_poly.entity_id
_entity_poly.type
_entity_poly.pdbx_seq_one_letter_code
_entity_poly.pdbx_strand_id
1 'polypeptide(L)'
;METKLQQEINNVLKVFPEYWHEDILLKNKLIEDIRSYNEKLIEALLSNESIRDTYSLELPSGLVFKIEEFISMLRFKNYWDNSYTKYTNEIGLTSENKYFKYNSDVVLDFPHKDGVLEGGMTTEEKGKDEVYYHNTLAKEEIDTLLAPKILTNIIKYAKNEETNLDKFSDKDNLILKANNLIGLYSLRERYAGKVKLIYIDPPYNTGGDSFKYNDQFNHSTWLVFMKNRLEAAKELLSPDGSIWINIDDNESHYAKILMDEIYGRNNFVANIVWQKRTSPDSRISLGAAHDNILVYAKDINLFKPTINKVPLSEKRISEYKNPDNDINGPWVSVDMTGQTGHATKSQFYNVTLPNGTIISSPSNRCWAISEKEFVNLRKQGRIWFGINGDSFPRLKKYLSESDGATSWTWWTNGDVGHNQEAKKK
;
A
#
# COMPACT_ATOMS: atom_id res chain seq x y z
N MET A 1 -25.93 27.93 10.91
CA MET A 1 -26.92 29.01 11.12
C MET A 1 -27.40 29.42 9.74
N GLU A 2 -28.71 29.60 9.52
CA GLU A 2 -29.24 29.90 8.18
C GLU A 2 -28.89 31.36 7.79
N THR A 3 -28.34 31.62 6.59
CA THR A 3 -28.07 33.00 6.17
C THR A 3 -29.36 33.73 5.80
N LYS A 4 -29.31 35.07 5.78
CA LYS A 4 -30.44 35.92 5.39
C LYS A 4 -30.96 35.58 3.99
N LEU A 5 -30.07 35.37 3.01
CA LEU A 5 -30.46 35.00 1.64
C LEU A 5 -31.18 33.64 1.60
N GLN A 6 -30.77 32.70 2.43
CA GLN A 6 -31.37 31.37 2.48
C GLN A 6 -32.75 31.36 3.16
N GLN A 7 -32.92 32.17 4.21
CA GLN A 7 -34.23 32.41 4.79
C GLN A 7 -35.18 33.03 3.77
N GLU A 8 -34.70 33.98 2.97
CA GLU A 8 -35.48 34.61 1.90
C GLU A 8 -35.86 33.62 0.78
N ILE A 9 -34.93 32.77 0.35
CA ILE A 9 -35.22 31.68 -0.61
C ILE A 9 -36.26 30.72 -0.04
N ASN A 10 -36.10 30.26 1.19
CA ASN A 10 -37.06 29.37 1.81
C ASN A 10 -38.44 30.03 1.99
N ASN A 11 -38.50 31.32 2.30
CA ASN A 11 -39.77 32.05 2.38
C ASN A 11 -40.48 32.11 1.03
N VAL A 12 -39.74 32.34 -0.07
CA VAL A 12 -40.30 32.30 -1.43
C VAL A 12 -40.78 30.89 -1.78
N LEU A 13 -39.98 29.86 -1.50
CA LEU A 13 -40.31 28.47 -1.83
C LEU A 13 -41.46 27.90 -1.01
N LYS A 14 -41.72 28.41 0.20
CA LYS A 14 -42.87 28.00 1.04
C LYS A 14 -44.22 28.33 0.41
N VAL A 15 -44.26 29.25 -0.56
CA VAL A 15 -45.47 29.56 -1.34
C VAL A 15 -45.87 28.41 -2.27
N PHE A 16 -44.97 27.46 -2.52
CA PHE A 16 -45.14 26.32 -3.42
C PHE A 16 -45.13 25.00 -2.63
N PRO A 17 -46.28 24.51 -2.12
CA PRO A 17 -46.36 23.30 -1.31
C PRO A 17 -45.80 22.06 -2.01
N GLU A 18 -45.85 22.03 -3.34
CA GLU A 18 -45.37 20.93 -4.17
C GLU A 18 -43.87 20.65 -4.05
N TYR A 19 -43.09 21.60 -3.51
CA TYR A 19 -41.66 21.42 -3.24
C TYR A 19 -41.37 20.96 -1.81
N TRP A 20 -42.38 20.70 -0.97
CA TRP A 20 -42.18 20.35 0.43
C TRP A 20 -42.87 19.03 0.79
N HIS A 21 -42.20 18.21 1.60
CA HIS A 21 -42.75 17.04 2.25
C HIS A 21 -42.24 16.96 3.68
N GLU A 22 -43.13 17.04 4.67
CA GLU A 22 -42.76 17.00 6.11
C GLU A 22 -41.63 17.99 6.47
N ASP A 23 -41.76 19.24 6.03
CA ASP A 23 -40.76 20.33 6.19
C ASP A 23 -39.41 20.09 5.49
N ILE A 24 -39.29 19.05 4.66
CA ILE A 24 -38.12 18.77 3.83
C ILE A 24 -38.35 19.27 2.41
N LEU A 25 -37.43 20.12 1.93
CA LEU A 25 -37.45 20.61 0.55
C LEU A 25 -37.10 19.48 -0.45
N LEU A 26 -38.02 19.20 -1.36
CA LEU A 26 -37.91 18.25 -2.48
C LEU A 26 -37.04 18.85 -3.61
N LYS A 27 -35.73 18.89 -3.36
CA LYS A 27 -34.73 19.52 -4.26
C LYS A 27 -34.78 19.05 -5.70
N ASN A 28 -35.02 17.75 -5.94
CA ASN A 28 -35.02 17.20 -7.31
C ASN A 28 -36.15 17.80 -8.14
N LYS A 29 -37.36 17.87 -7.58
CA LYS A 29 -38.53 18.46 -8.24
C LYS A 29 -38.33 19.95 -8.49
N LEU A 30 -37.83 20.68 -7.49
CA LEU A 30 -37.50 22.09 -7.63
C LEU A 30 -36.48 22.32 -8.76
N ILE A 31 -35.44 21.50 -8.85
CA ILE A 31 -34.41 21.59 -9.90
C ILE A 31 -35.01 21.29 -11.28
N GLU A 32 -35.89 20.30 -11.40
CA GLU A 32 -36.60 19.99 -12.64
C GLU A 32 -37.43 21.19 -13.11
N ASP A 33 -38.24 21.77 -12.22
CA ASP A 33 -39.12 22.90 -12.55
C ASP A 33 -38.34 24.19 -12.89
N ILE A 34 -37.19 24.43 -12.25
CA ILE A 34 -36.31 25.55 -12.62
C ILE A 34 -35.67 25.32 -14.01
N ARG A 35 -35.24 24.10 -14.32
CA ARG A 35 -34.65 23.76 -15.62
C ARG A 35 -35.64 23.81 -16.76
N SER A 36 -36.90 23.49 -16.49
CA SER A 36 -37.98 23.61 -17.46
C SER A 36 -38.52 25.04 -17.58
N TYR A 37 -37.84 26.03 -16.99
CA TYR A 37 -38.25 27.44 -17.00
C TYR A 37 -39.67 27.66 -16.47
N ASN A 38 -40.04 27.03 -15.35
CA ASN A 38 -41.35 27.24 -14.73
C ASN A 38 -41.53 28.74 -14.40
N GLU A 39 -42.41 29.40 -15.14
CA GLU A 39 -42.59 30.85 -15.11
C GLU A 39 -42.95 31.36 -13.72
N LYS A 40 -43.89 30.69 -13.05
CA LYS A 40 -44.38 31.09 -11.71
C LYS A 40 -43.28 31.02 -10.67
N LEU A 41 -42.44 29.98 -10.75
CA LEU A 41 -41.33 29.81 -9.84
C LEU A 41 -40.24 30.86 -10.07
N ILE A 42 -39.86 31.09 -11.32
CA ILE A 42 -38.83 32.08 -11.68
C ILE A 42 -39.30 33.49 -11.31
N GLU A 43 -40.56 33.82 -11.58
CA GLU A 43 -41.17 35.10 -11.22
C GLU A 43 -41.16 35.30 -9.68
N ALA A 44 -41.54 34.28 -8.92
CA ALA A 44 -41.52 34.35 -7.46
C ALA A 44 -40.09 34.53 -6.91
N LEU A 45 -39.09 33.87 -7.49
CA LEU A 45 -37.68 34.03 -7.13
C LEU A 45 -37.17 35.44 -7.47
N LEU A 46 -37.50 35.97 -8.66
CA LEU A 46 -37.10 37.31 -9.10
C LEU A 46 -37.83 38.44 -8.38
N SER A 47 -38.98 38.17 -7.78
CA SER A 47 -39.74 39.14 -6.98
C SER A 47 -39.07 39.48 -5.65
N ASN A 48 -38.16 38.63 -5.17
CA ASN A 48 -37.35 38.92 -4.01
C ASN A 48 -36.04 39.61 -4.43
N GLU A 49 -35.76 40.77 -3.83
CA GLU A 49 -34.61 41.62 -4.17
C GLU A 49 -33.27 40.90 -3.97
N SER A 50 -33.04 40.24 -2.83
CA SER A 50 -31.76 39.55 -2.56
C SER A 50 -31.51 38.39 -3.52
N ILE A 51 -32.55 37.61 -3.85
CA ILE A 51 -32.46 36.50 -4.80
C ILE A 51 -32.21 37.04 -6.20
N ARG A 52 -32.93 38.09 -6.61
CA ARG A 52 -32.74 38.75 -7.89
C ARG A 52 -31.31 39.26 -8.04
N ASP A 53 -30.80 40.01 -7.08
CA ASP A 53 -29.46 40.61 -7.19
C ASP A 53 -28.34 39.57 -7.22
N THR A 54 -28.55 38.42 -6.56
CA THR A 54 -27.57 37.32 -6.52
C THR A 54 -27.62 36.45 -7.78
N TYR A 55 -28.83 36.06 -8.19
CA TYR A 55 -29.06 35.03 -9.21
C TYR A 55 -29.66 35.57 -10.50
N SER A 56 -29.50 36.86 -10.78
CA SER A 56 -29.83 37.43 -12.08
C SER A 56 -28.65 38.18 -12.70
N LEU A 57 -28.72 38.33 -14.01
CA LEU A 57 -27.84 39.17 -14.81
C LEU A 57 -28.71 40.26 -15.44
N GLU A 58 -28.41 41.50 -15.10
CA GLU A 58 -29.09 42.66 -15.68
C GLU A 58 -28.45 43.01 -17.03
N LEU A 59 -29.25 42.92 -18.10
CA LEU A 59 -28.86 43.31 -19.45
C LEU A 59 -29.72 44.50 -19.90
N PRO A 60 -29.27 45.31 -20.86
CA PRO A 60 -30.09 46.39 -21.43
C PRO A 60 -31.43 45.89 -22.00
N SER A 61 -31.51 44.63 -22.40
CA SER A 61 -32.70 43.97 -22.96
C SER A 61 -33.59 43.28 -21.92
N GLY A 62 -33.23 43.29 -20.64
CA GLY A 62 -33.99 42.67 -19.56
C GLY A 62 -33.14 41.87 -18.57
N LEU A 63 -33.82 41.21 -17.62
CA LEU A 63 -33.19 40.38 -16.60
C LEU A 63 -33.11 38.91 -17.06
N VAL A 64 -31.95 38.29 -16.86
CA VAL A 64 -31.73 36.86 -17.12
C VAL A 64 -31.47 36.15 -15.80
N PHE A 65 -32.30 35.15 -15.46
CA PHE A 65 -32.08 34.34 -14.25
C PHE A 65 -30.98 33.30 -14.48
N LYS A 66 -30.01 33.26 -13.56
CA LYS A 66 -28.83 32.38 -13.61
C LYS A 66 -29.19 30.99 -13.09
N ILE A 67 -29.93 30.23 -13.88
CA ILE A 67 -30.48 28.90 -13.54
C ILE A 67 -29.43 27.96 -12.97
N GLU A 68 -28.29 27.80 -13.65
CA GLU A 68 -27.27 26.85 -13.20
C GLU A 68 -26.58 27.27 -11.90
N GLU A 69 -26.44 28.58 -11.63
CA GLU A 69 -25.91 29.08 -10.35
C GLU A 69 -26.89 28.81 -9.19
N PHE A 70 -28.20 28.97 -9.42
CA PHE A 70 -29.21 28.66 -8.42
C PHE A 70 -29.32 27.14 -8.15
N ILE A 71 -29.30 26.31 -9.19
CA ILE A 71 -29.29 24.84 -9.07
C ILE A 71 -28.03 24.35 -8.36
N SER A 72 -26.88 24.95 -8.69
CA SER A 72 -25.62 24.70 -8.01
C SER A 72 -25.77 24.91 -6.50
N MET A 73 -26.33 26.04 -6.08
CA MET A 73 -26.61 26.31 -4.66
C MET A 73 -27.51 25.24 -4.01
N LEU A 74 -28.58 24.79 -4.67
CA LEU A 74 -29.46 23.76 -4.12
C LEU A 74 -28.76 22.42 -3.88
N ARG A 75 -27.74 22.08 -4.69
CA ARG A 75 -27.04 20.78 -4.67
C ARG A 75 -25.95 20.67 -3.59
N PHE A 76 -25.31 21.77 -3.19
CA PHE A 76 -24.21 21.72 -2.21
C PHE A 76 -24.73 21.74 -0.77
N LYS A 77 -24.51 20.65 -0.01
CA LYS A 77 -24.91 20.56 1.41
C LYS A 77 -24.12 21.50 2.33
N ASN A 78 -22.91 21.93 1.97
CA ASN A 78 -21.97 22.61 2.88
C ASN A 78 -21.43 23.96 2.35
N TYR A 79 -22.21 24.72 1.58
CA TYR A 79 -21.86 26.12 1.22
C TYR A 79 -22.15 27.12 2.36
N TRP A 80 -22.49 26.64 3.55
CA TRP A 80 -23.07 27.42 4.64
C TRP A 80 -22.04 27.97 5.64
N ASP A 81 -20.75 27.74 5.41
CA ASP A 81 -19.67 28.28 6.24
C ASP A 81 -18.88 29.32 5.43
N ASN A 82 -18.93 30.58 5.87
CA ASN A 82 -18.22 31.72 5.30
C ASN A 82 -16.71 31.48 5.16
N SER A 83 -16.24 30.99 4.02
CA SER A 83 -14.81 30.89 3.69
C SER A 83 -14.45 31.81 2.53
N TYR A 84 -13.44 32.66 2.74
CA TYR A 84 -12.79 33.50 1.72
C TYR A 84 -11.93 32.70 0.73
N THR A 85 -11.86 31.37 0.86
CA THR A 85 -11.27 30.47 -0.14
C THR A 85 -12.34 29.56 -0.72
N LYS A 86 -12.50 29.60 -2.05
CA LYS A 86 -13.39 28.73 -2.85
C LYS A 86 -13.11 27.23 -2.66
N TYR A 87 -11.99 26.87 -2.03
CA TYR A 87 -11.51 25.52 -1.81
C TYR A 87 -11.51 25.21 -0.31
N THR A 88 -12.16 24.11 0.08
CA THR A 88 -11.99 23.47 1.38
C THR A 88 -10.55 22.97 1.52
N ASN A 89 -10.04 22.84 2.75
CA ASN A 89 -8.72 22.26 3.08
C ASN A 89 -8.61 20.75 2.73
N GLU A 90 -9.08 20.33 1.56
CA GLU A 90 -9.05 18.97 1.07
C GLU A 90 -8.26 18.92 -0.25
N ILE A 91 -7.20 18.13 -0.30
CA ILE A 91 -6.41 17.87 -1.53
C ILE A 91 -7.22 16.90 -2.41
N GLY A 92 -7.54 17.28 -3.65
CA GLY A 92 -8.21 16.38 -4.60
C GLY A 92 -8.24 16.89 -6.04
N LEU A 93 -8.70 16.03 -6.94
CA LEU A 93 -8.77 16.33 -8.37
C LEU A 93 -10.03 17.16 -8.68
N THR A 94 -9.89 18.13 -9.60
CA THR A 94 -11.01 18.96 -10.07
C THR A 94 -11.05 18.98 -11.59
N SER A 95 -12.26 19.00 -12.16
CA SER A 95 -12.49 19.43 -13.53
C SER A 95 -13.56 20.53 -13.50
N GLU A 96 -13.34 21.60 -14.25
CA GLU A 96 -14.27 22.75 -14.33
C GLU A 96 -14.68 23.33 -12.95
N ASN A 97 -13.75 23.35 -11.98
CA ASN A 97 -13.98 23.76 -10.58
C ASN A 97 -14.89 22.84 -9.74
N LYS A 98 -15.14 21.60 -10.17
CA LYS A 98 -15.91 20.61 -9.41
C LYS A 98 -14.99 19.55 -8.82
N TYR A 99 -15.05 19.39 -7.50
CA TYR A 99 -14.28 18.38 -6.78
C TYR A 99 -14.86 16.98 -7.03
N PHE A 100 -14.02 16.02 -7.43
CA PHE A 100 -14.43 14.62 -7.56
C PHE A 100 -14.55 13.99 -6.18
N LYS A 101 -15.72 14.10 -5.54
CA LYS A 101 -15.93 13.58 -4.16
C LYS A 101 -16.28 12.10 -4.09
N TYR A 102 -16.82 11.53 -5.16
CA TYR A 102 -16.97 10.09 -5.42
C TYR A 102 -17.54 10.00 -6.83
N ASN A 103 -16.78 9.45 -7.77
CA ASN A 103 -17.28 9.14 -9.09
C ASN A 103 -16.75 7.77 -9.48
N SER A 104 -17.64 6.82 -9.77
CA SER A 104 -17.28 5.56 -10.44
C SER A 104 -16.69 5.80 -11.84
N ASP A 105 -16.86 7.01 -12.38
CA ASP A 105 -16.51 7.36 -13.76
C ASP A 105 -15.17 8.12 -13.86
N VAL A 106 -14.42 8.25 -12.77
CA VAL A 106 -13.07 8.80 -12.78
C VAL A 106 -12.07 7.69 -12.47
N VAL A 107 -11.50 7.16 -13.55
CA VAL A 107 -10.36 6.25 -13.50
C VAL A 107 -9.08 7.03 -13.77
N LEU A 108 -7.96 6.58 -13.20
CA LEU A 108 -6.65 6.95 -13.71
C LEU A 108 -6.52 6.34 -15.11
N ASP A 109 -6.80 7.14 -16.13
CA ASP A 109 -6.68 6.72 -17.52
C ASP A 109 -5.24 6.93 -18.00
N PHE A 110 -4.53 5.81 -18.17
CA PHE A 110 -3.25 5.81 -18.86
C PHE A 110 -3.54 5.59 -20.35
N PRO A 111 -3.17 6.53 -21.24
CA PRO A 111 -3.25 6.29 -22.67
C PRO A 111 -2.60 4.95 -23.00
N HIS A 112 -3.32 4.08 -23.72
CA HIS A 112 -2.87 2.75 -24.12
C HIS A 112 -2.73 1.70 -23.00
N LYS A 113 -3.51 1.80 -21.91
CA LYS A 113 -3.59 0.75 -20.86
C LYS A 113 -3.87 -0.67 -21.38
N ASP A 114 -4.51 -0.76 -22.55
CA ASP A 114 -4.87 -2.00 -23.24
C ASP A 114 -3.78 -2.48 -24.21
N GLY A 115 -2.67 -1.75 -24.33
CA GLY A 115 -1.52 -2.11 -25.15
C GLY A 115 -0.71 -3.26 -24.56
N VAL A 116 -0.08 -4.03 -25.44
CA VAL A 116 0.93 -5.04 -25.08
C VAL A 116 2.30 -4.53 -25.54
N LEU A 117 3.26 -4.47 -24.63
CA LEU A 117 4.63 -4.07 -24.94
C LEU A 117 5.63 -5.20 -24.65
N GLU A 118 6.17 -5.78 -25.73
CA GLU A 118 7.23 -6.78 -25.65
C GLU A 118 8.49 -6.22 -24.99
N GLY A 119 8.92 -5.00 -25.37
CA GLY A 119 10.00 -4.24 -24.72
C GLY A 119 11.35 -4.97 -24.70
N GLY A 120 12.23 -4.66 -25.65
CA GLY A 120 13.58 -5.21 -25.70
C GLY A 120 14.40 -4.78 -24.49
N MET A 121 15.07 -5.73 -23.83
CA MET A 121 15.83 -5.47 -22.59
C MET A 121 17.35 -5.44 -22.80
N THR A 122 17.84 -5.58 -24.03
CA THR A 122 19.29 -5.60 -24.31
C THR A 122 19.73 -4.39 -25.12
N THR A 123 20.96 -3.92 -24.90
CA THR A 123 21.58 -2.88 -25.74
C THR A 123 21.71 -3.29 -27.21
N GLU A 124 21.68 -4.58 -27.53
CA GLU A 124 21.66 -5.11 -28.90
C GLU A 124 20.29 -4.96 -29.59
N GLU A 125 19.23 -4.68 -28.83
CA GLU A 125 17.88 -4.40 -29.34
C GLU A 125 17.62 -2.89 -29.51
N LYS A 126 18.57 -2.02 -29.10
CA LYS A 126 18.52 -0.57 -29.37
C LYS A 126 18.55 -0.33 -30.89
N GLY A 127 17.41 0.03 -31.46
CA GLY A 127 17.27 0.36 -32.89
C GLY A 127 16.36 -0.57 -33.69
N LYS A 128 15.79 -1.62 -33.08
CA LYS A 128 14.55 -2.21 -33.61
C LYS A 128 13.42 -1.23 -33.32
N ASP A 129 12.60 -0.94 -34.32
CA ASP A 129 11.33 -0.23 -34.09
C ASP A 129 10.53 -1.05 -33.07
N GLU A 130 10.45 -0.54 -31.83
CA GLU A 130 9.61 -1.13 -30.81
C GLU A 130 8.18 -1.05 -31.31
N VAL A 131 7.58 -2.20 -31.60
CA VAL A 131 6.21 -2.22 -32.08
C VAL A 131 5.30 -1.92 -30.89
N TYR A 132 5.01 -0.64 -30.71
CA TYR A 132 4.02 -0.17 -29.78
C TYR A 132 2.65 -0.53 -30.36
N TYR A 133 2.10 -1.66 -29.94
CA TYR A 133 0.82 -2.17 -30.43
C TYR A 133 -0.35 -1.36 -29.84
N HIS A 134 -0.56 -0.16 -30.37
CA HIS A 134 -1.65 0.77 -30.01
C HIS A 134 -2.83 0.74 -30.99
N ASN A 135 -2.74 -0.04 -32.06
CA ASN A 135 -3.81 -0.27 -33.01
C ASN A 135 -4.71 -1.42 -32.51
N THR A 136 -5.99 -1.43 -32.91
CA THR A 136 -6.88 -2.59 -32.71
C THR A 136 -6.30 -3.81 -33.43
N LEU A 137 -5.54 -4.64 -32.71
CA LEU A 137 -4.99 -5.88 -33.22
C LEU A 137 -6.09 -6.94 -33.31
N ALA A 138 -5.96 -7.85 -34.27
CA ALA A 138 -6.72 -9.08 -34.25
C ALA A 138 -6.25 -9.92 -33.05
N LYS A 139 -7.20 -10.49 -32.29
CA LYS A 139 -6.93 -11.35 -31.13
C LYS A 139 -5.85 -12.42 -31.39
N GLU A 140 -5.83 -12.96 -32.60
CA GLU A 140 -4.89 -14.00 -33.05
C GLU A 140 -3.42 -13.56 -33.01
N GLU A 141 -3.11 -12.28 -33.26
CA GLU A 141 -1.73 -11.77 -33.24
C GLU A 141 -1.20 -11.68 -31.80
N ILE A 142 -2.05 -11.25 -30.86
CA ILE A 142 -1.73 -11.22 -29.43
C ILE A 142 -1.59 -12.66 -28.90
N ASP A 143 -2.53 -13.55 -29.26
CA ASP A 143 -2.48 -14.96 -28.86
C ASP A 143 -1.18 -15.63 -29.36
N THR A 144 -0.76 -15.31 -30.58
CA THR A 144 0.50 -15.82 -31.16
C THR A 144 1.74 -15.24 -30.47
N LEU A 145 1.72 -13.96 -30.09
CA LEU A 145 2.82 -13.32 -29.36
C LEU A 145 3.03 -14.01 -28.00
N LEU A 146 1.94 -14.21 -27.26
CA LEU A 146 1.92 -14.73 -25.89
C LEU A 146 1.91 -16.26 -25.78
N ALA A 147 1.84 -16.96 -26.92
CA ALA A 147 1.93 -18.42 -26.95
C ALA A 147 3.25 -18.92 -26.30
N PRO A 148 3.22 -20.08 -25.61
CA PRO A 148 4.40 -20.65 -24.99
C PRO A 148 5.50 -20.92 -26.01
N LYS A 149 6.69 -20.35 -25.80
CA LYS A 149 7.84 -20.46 -26.72
C LYS A 149 9.13 -20.92 -26.04
N ILE A 150 9.15 -20.98 -24.70
CA ILE A 150 10.35 -21.33 -23.92
C ILE A 150 10.27 -22.79 -23.40
N LEU A 151 11.29 -23.24 -22.65
CA LEU A 151 11.44 -24.61 -22.12
C LEU A 151 11.87 -25.67 -23.14
N THR A 152 12.42 -25.23 -24.27
CA THR A 152 13.10 -26.06 -25.27
C THR A 152 14.62 -25.87 -25.16
N ASN A 153 15.42 -26.81 -25.68
CA ASN A 153 16.90 -26.79 -25.62
C ASN A 153 17.46 -26.69 -24.19
N ILE A 154 17.12 -27.66 -23.34
CA ILE A 154 17.50 -27.66 -21.92
C ILE A 154 18.95 -28.10 -21.76
N ILE A 155 19.73 -27.28 -21.07
CA ILE A 155 21.12 -27.56 -20.73
C ILE A 155 21.25 -27.63 -19.21
N LYS A 156 21.79 -28.73 -18.70
CA LYS A 156 22.14 -28.89 -17.28
C LYS A 156 23.60 -28.57 -17.06
N TYR A 157 23.86 -27.60 -16.19
CA TYR A 157 25.19 -27.26 -15.71
C TYR A 157 25.46 -27.94 -14.37
N ALA A 158 26.44 -28.84 -14.33
CA ALA A 158 27.07 -29.33 -13.11
C ALA A 158 28.47 -28.70 -12.97
N LYS A 159 29.12 -28.88 -11.80
CA LYS A 159 30.35 -28.15 -11.41
C LYS A 159 31.41 -28.04 -12.52
N ASN A 160 31.54 -29.04 -13.39
CA ASN A 160 32.44 -29.03 -14.57
C ASN A 160 31.84 -29.71 -15.81
N GLU A 161 30.52 -29.91 -15.89
CA GLU A 161 29.89 -30.67 -16.97
C GLU A 161 28.66 -29.95 -17.51
N GLU A 162 28.50 -30.01 -18.83
CA GLU A 162 27.35 -29.49 -19.55
C GLU A 162 26.66 -30.66 -20.27
N THR A 163 25.38 -30.86 -20.02
CA THR A 163 24.63 -31.98 -20.61
C THR A 163 23.28 -31.51 -21.13
N ASN A 164 22.98 -31.84 -22.39
CA ASN A 164 21.66 -31.64 -22.96
C ASN A 164 20.65 -32.59 -22.31
N LEU A 165 19.50 -32.06 -21.92
CA LEU A 165 18.40 -32.83 -21.35
C LEU A 165 17.15 -32.72 -22.22
N ASP A 166 16.41 -33.81 -22.30
CA ASP A 166 15.07 -33.79 -22.93
C ASP A 166 14.00 -33.27 -21.96
N LYS A 167 14.20 -33.43 -20.65
CA LYS A 167 13.24 -33.08 -19.59
C LYS A 167 13.95 -32.64 -18.31
N PHE A 168 13.29 -31.78 -17.55
CA PHE A 168 13.69 -31.35 -16.20
C PHE A 168 12.55 -31.57 -15.19
N SER A 169 12.92 -31.68 -13.92
CA SER A 169 12.05 -31.86 -12.76
C SER A 169 11.60 -30.51 -12.19
N ASP A 170 10.45 -30.49 -11.51
CA ASP A 170 9.97 -29.30 -10.77
C ASP A 170 10.86 -28.94 -9.56
N LYS A 171 11.82 -29.80 -9.21
CA LYS A 171 12.81 -29.56 -8.16
C LYS A 171 14.12 -28.95 -8.69
N ASP A 172 14.27 -28.84 -10.00
CA ASP A 172 15.48 -28.28 -10.60
C ASP A 172 15.44 -26.74 -10.54
N ASN A 173 16.62 -26.12 -10.37
CA ASN A 173 16.76 -24.68 -10.50
C ASN A 173 16.91 -24.33 -11.99
N LEU A 174 16.11 -23.36 -12.44
CA LEU A 174 16.05 -22.99 -13.86
C LEU A 174 16.64 -21.59 -14.07
N ILE A 175 17.45 -21.45 -15.12
CA ILE A 175 17.85 -20.16 -15.68
C ILE A 175 17.26 -20.08 -17.09
N LEU A 176 16.45 -19.05 -17.34
CA LEU A 176 15.72 -18.90 -18.58
C LEU A 176 16.26 -17.70 -19.35
N LYS A 177 16.72 -17.93 -20.57
CA LYS A 177 17.07 -16.85 -21.50
C LYS A 177 15.86 -16.58 -22.40
N ALA A 178 15.11 -15.53 -22.11
CA ALA A 178 13.94 -15.12 -22.88
C ALA A 178 13.65 -13.63 -22.66
N ASN A 179 12.87 -13.02 -23.56
CA ASN A 179 12.11 -11.84 -23.20
C ASN A 179 11.21 -12.22 -22.01
N ASN A 180 11.27 -11.44 -20.92
CA ASN A 180 10.59 -11.80 -19.67
C ASN A 180 9.07 -11.86 -19.80
N LEU A 181 8.43 -11.08 -20.69
CA LEU A 181 6.98 -11.18 -20.90
C LEU A 181 6.62 -12.54 -21.49
N ILE A 182 7.26 -12.93 -22.60
CA ILE A 182 7.09 -14.25 -23.23
C ILE A 182 7.50 -15.36 -22.25
N GLY A 183 8.54 -15.09 -21.46
CA GLY A 183 9.01 -15.90 -20.35
C GLY A 183 7.89 -16.28 -19.38
N LEU A 184 7.25 -15.25 -18.80
CA LEU A 184 6.18 -15.38 -17.82
C LEU A 184 4.97 -16.12 -18.39
N TYR A 185 4.54 -15.78 -19.61
CA TYR A 185 3.40 -16.45 -20.25
C TYR A 185 3.68 -17.93 -20.53
N SER A 186 4.89 -18.29 -20.94
CA SER A 186 5.23 -19.70 -21.14
C SER A 186 5.31 -20.47 -19.80
N LEU A 187 5.72 -19.81 -18.71
CA LEU A 187 5.75 -20.44 -17.38
C LEU A 187 4.35 -20.72 -16.82
N ARG A 188 3.33 -19.98 -17.27
CA ARG A 188 1.95 -20.10 -16.82
C ARG A 188 1.42 -21.53 -16.94
N GLU A 189 1.69 -22.21 -18.04
CA GLU A 189 1.17 -23.57 -18.28
C GLU A 189 1.58 -24.56 -17.18
N ARG A 190 2.80 -24.41 -16.64
CA ARG A 190 3.36 -25.33 -15.65
C ARG A 190 3.27 -24.80 -14.22
N TYR A 191 3.39 -23.48 -14.03
CA TYR A 191 3.63 -22.84 -12.73
C TYR A 191 2.55 -21.87 -12.27
N ALA A 192 1.44 -21.72 -13.01
CA ALA A 192 0.29 -20.95 -12.53
C ALA A 192 -0.15 -21.41 -11.13
N GLY A 193 -0.30 -20.46 -10.21
CA GLY A 193 -0.73 -20.74 -8.84
C GLY A 193 0.31 -21.44 -7.94
N LYS A 194 1.58 -21.56 -8.34
CA LYS A 194 2.60 -22.35 -7.62
C LYS A 194 3.77 -21.54 -7.08
N VAL A 195 3.97 -20.31 -7.55
CA VAL A 195 5.15 -19.50 -7.17
C VAL A 195 4.94 -18.85 -5.80
N LYS A 196 5.78 -19.18 -4.83
CA LYS A 196 5.67 -18.65 -3.45
C LYS A 196 6.14 -17.21 -3.32
N LEU A 197 7.23 -16.85 -4.00
CA LEU A 197 7.81 -15.52 -3.93
C LEU A 197 8.33 -15.10 -5.30
N ILE A 198 8.01 -13.88 -5.70
CA ILE A 198 8.58 -13.19 -6.84
C ILE A 198 9.32 -11.98 -6.31
N TYR A 199 10.59 -11.83 -6.68
CA TYR A 199 11.38 -10.63 -6.42
C TYR A 199 11.85 -10.08 -7.77
N ILE A 200 11.62 -8.80 -8.01
CA ILE A 200 12.06 -8.13 -9.24
C ILE A 200 12.73 -6.79 -8.94
N ASP A 201 13.71 -6.47 -9.78
CA ASP A 201 14.46 -5.21 -9.79
C ASP A 201 14.33 -4.62 -11.21
N PRO A 202 13.17 -4.02 -11.55
CA PRO A 202 12.89 -3.50 -12.89
C PRO A 202 13.77 -2.27 -13.22
N PRO A 203 13.76 -1.80 -14.48
CA PRO A 203 14.32 -0.49 -14.81
C PRO A 203 13.66 0.63 -13.99
N TYR A 204 14.46 1.52 -13.42
CA TYR A 204 13.99 2.62 -12.55
C TYR A 204 13.60 3.86 -13.34
N ASN A 205 13.84 3.85 -14.66
CA ASN A 205 13.56 4.95 -15.56
C ASN A 205 14.35 6.22 -15.19
N THR A 206 15.62 6.07 -14.83
CA THR A 206 16.47 7.20 -14.41
C THR A 206 16.96 8.05 -15.58
N GLY A 207 16.78 7.57 -16.82
CA GLY A 207 17.36 8.15 -18.03
C GLY A 207 18.87 7.95 -18.14
N GLY A 208 19.47 7.16 -17.23
CA GLY A 208 20.91 6.89 -17.21
C GLY A 208 21.29 5.70 -18.09
N ASP A 209 22.31 5.86 -18.93
CA ASP A 209 22.77 4.82 -19.87
C ASP A 209 23.74 3.80 -19.25
N SER A 210 23.75 3.69 -17.91
CA SER A 210 24.75 2.91 -17.16
C SER A 210 24.40 1.43 -16.99
N PHE A 211 23.15 1.04 -17.29
CA PHE A 211 22.69 -0.35 -17.23
C PHE A 211 22.69 -1.00 -18.62
N LYS A 212 22.80 -2.33 -18.68
CA LYS A 212 22.77 -3.12 -19.93
C LYS A 212 21.37 -3.25 -20.56
N TYR A 213 20.36 -2.64 -19.94
CA TYR A 213 18.96 -2.66 -20.36
C TYR A 213 18.44 -1.24 -20.56
N ASN A 214 17.35 -1.09 -21.32
CA ASN A 214 16.71 0.20 -21.54
C ASN A 214 16.23 0.77 -20.19
N ASP A 215 16.73 1.93 -19.79
CA ASP A 215 16.33 2.67 -18.58
C ASP A 215 15.83 4.08 -18.93
N GLN A 216 15.41 4.28 -20.18
CA GLN A 216 14.90 5.53 -20.71
C GLN A 216 13.57 5.28 -21.43
N PHE A 217 12.48 5.29 -20.65
CA PHE A 217 11.12 5.15 -21.13
C PHE A 217 10.37 6.47 -20.98
N ASN A 218 9.45 6.75 -21.91
CA ASN A 218 8.34 7.64 -21.57
C ASN A 218 7.54 6.97 -20.44
N HIS A 219 7.07 7.77 -19.49
CA HIS A 219 6.40 7.26 -18.28
C HIS A 219 5.20 6.35 -18.60
N SER A 220 4.36 6.73 -19.57
CA SER A 220 3.25 5.89 -20.04
C SER A 220 3.71 4.54 -20.60
N THR A 221 4.81 4.53 -21.35
CA THR A 221 5.43 3.31 -21.88
C THR A 221 5.96 2.42 -20.76
N TRP A 222 6.60 3.00 -19.75
CA TRP A 222 7.09 2.26 -18.58
C TRP A 222 5.94 1.59 -17.82
N LEU A 223 4.82 2.30 -17.65
CA LEU A 223 3.64 1.74 -16.99
C LEU A 223 3.02 0.58 -17.77
N VAL A 224 2.90 0.69 -19.10
CA VAL A 224 2.42 -0.42 -19.95
C VAL A 224 3.39 -1.61 -19.87
N PHE A 225 4.70 -1.34 -19.98
CA PHE A 225 5.75 -2.34 -19.84
C PHE A 225 5.62 -3.15 -18.55
N MET A 226 5.46 -2.44 -17.42
CA MET A 226 5.33 -3.05 -16.10
C MET A 226 3.98 -3.75 -15.93
N LYS A 227 2.88 -3.14 -16.38
CA LYS A 227 1.52 -3.69 -16.25
C LYS A 227 1.44 -5.10 -16.82
N ASN A 228 1.87 -5.30 -18.08
CA ASN A 228 1.74 -6.60 -18.73
C ASN A 228 2.51 -7.71 -17.98
N ARG A 229 3.68 -7.36 -17.40
CA ARG A 229 4.52 -8.30 -16.64
C ARG A 229 3.96 -8.58 -15.26
N LEU A 230 3.44 -7.56 -14.58
CA LEU A 230 2.85 -7.69 -13.25
C LEU A 230 1.54 -8.49 -13.29
N GLU A 231 0.74 -8.33 -14.34
CA GLU A 231 -0.46 -9.15 -14.59
C GLU A 231 -0.09 -10.63 -14.76
N ALA A 232 0.88 -10.93 -15.63
CA ALA A 232 1.35 -12.30 -15.83
C ALA A 232 1.98 -12.89 -14.56
N ALA A 233 2.77 -12.11 -13.81
CA ALA A 233 3.37 -12.54 -12.55
C ALA A 233 2.33 -12.90 -11.48
N LYS A 234 1.22 -12.16 -11.40
CA LYS A 234 0.12 -12.43 -10.46
C LYS A 234 -0.52 -13.81 -10.70
N GLU A 235 -0.62 -14.25 -11.95
CA GLU A 235 -1.15 -15.57 -12.28
C GLU A 235 -0.27 -16.70 -11.77
N LEU A 236 1.06 -16.51 -11.76
CA LEU A 236 2.03 -17.49 -11.29
C LEU A 236 2.02 -17.67 -9.77
N LEU A 237 1.70 -16.62 -9.01
CA LEU A 237 1.75 -16.66 -7.54
C LEU A 237 0.78 -17.70 -6.95
N SER A 238 1.22 -18.43 -5.92
CA SER A 238 0.33 -19.22 -5.06
C SER A 238 -0.61 -18.31 -4.26
N PRO A 239 -1.75 -18.82 -3.73
CA PRO A 239 -2.69 -18.00 -2.94
C PRO A 239 -2.03 -17.27 -1.75
N ASP A 240 -1.08 -17.93 -1.10
CA ASP A 240 -0.27 -17.41 0.00
C ASP A 240 1.06 -16.81 -0.48
N GLY A 241 1.20 -16.53 -1.77
CA GLY A 241 2.42 -16.01 -2.38
C GLY A 241 2.54 -14.48 -2.30
N SER A 242 3.74 -13.97 -2.52
CA SER A 242 4.04 -12.53 -2.50
C SER A 242 4.94 -12.09 -3.64
N ILE A 243 4.79 -10.84 -4.06
CA ILE A 243 5.69 -10.15 -4.98
C ILE A 243 6.35 -8.95 -4.30
N TRP A 244 7.64 -8.77 -4.59
CA TRP A 244 8.52 -7.76 -4.03
C TRP A 244 9.18 -7.00 -5.19
N ILE A 245 8.99 -5.69 -5.26
CA ILE A 245 9.54 -4.84 -6.33
C ILE A 245 10.49 -3.83 -5.70
N ASN A 246 11.78 -3.93 -6.04
CA ASN A 246 12.78 -2.94 -5.67
C ASN A 246 12.82 -1.81 -6.70
N ILE A 247 12.70 -0.56 -6.26
CA ILE A 247 12.54 0.59 -7.16
C ILE A 247 12.92 1.90 -6.45
N ASP A 248 13.49 2.85 -7.19
CA ASP A 248 13.81 4.17 -6.64
C ASP A 248 12.59 5.12 -6.62
N ASP A 249 12.82 6.36 -6.23
CA ASP A 249 11.77 7.37 -6.07
C ASP A 249 11.16 7.85 -7.40
N ASN A 250 11.78 7.59 -8.56
CA ASN A 250 11.27 8.07 -9.85
C ASN A 250 9.94 7.41 -10.19
N GLU A 251 9.85 6.10 -9.98
CA GLU A 251 8.71 5.30 -10.42
C GLU A 251 7.96 4.61 -9.25
N SER A 252 8.48 4.67 -8.01
CA SER A 252 7.89 3.95 -6.86
C SER A 252 6.40 4.28 -6.62
N HIS A 253 6.02 5.56 -6.70
CA HIS A 253 4.64 5.98 -6.44
C HIS A 253 3.68 5.50 -7.53
N TYR A 254 4.12 5.51 -8.79
CA TYR A 254 3.32 5.05 -9.92
C TYR A 254 3.23 3.53 -9.96
N ALA A 255 4.33 2.83 -9.66
CA ALA A 255 4.34 1.39 -9.47
C ALA A 255 3.37 0.98 -8.35
N LYS A 256 3.33 1.72 -7.23
CA LYS A 256 2.40 1.48 -6.12
C LYS A 256 0.94 1.61 -6.56
N ILE A 257 0.61 2.63 -7.36
CA ILE A 257 -0.74 2.82 -7.90
C ILE A 257 -1.10 1.68 -8.86
N LEU A 258 -0.18 1.32 -9.77
CA LEU A 258 -0.39 0.23 -10.72
C LEU A 258 -0.59 -1.12 -10.01
N MET A 259 0.20 -1.40 -8.97
CA MET A 259 0.06 -2.61 -8.17
C MET A 259 -1.22 -2.62 -7.33
N ASP A 260 -1.71 -1.48 -6.83
CA ASP A 260 -3.01 -1.41 -6.17
C ASP A 260 -4.15 -1.87 -7.08
N GLU A 261 -4.08 -1.52 -8.36
CA GLU A 261 -5.05 -1.97 -9.38
C GLU A 261 -4.89 -3.48 -9.65
N ILE A 262 -3.66 -3.93 -9.94
CA ILE A 262 -3.41 -5.31 -10.35
C ILE A 262 -3.61 -6.30 -9.19
N TYR A 263 -3.06 -6.02 -8.00
CA TYR A 263 -3.07 -6.95 -6.86
C TYR A 263 -4.21 -6.66 -5.86
N GLY A 264 -4.84 -5.49 -5.96
CA GLY A 264 -5.84 -5.01 -5.01
C GLY A 264 -5.18 -4.28 -3.85
N ARG A 265 -5.65 -3.05 -3.57
CA ARG A 265 -5.11 -2.20 -2.49
C ARG A 265 -5.07 -2.87 -1.11
N ASN A 266 -6.06 -3.70 -0.80
CA ASN A 266 -6.12 -4.42 0.49
C ASN A 266 -5.03 -5.50 0.63
N ASN A 267 -4.40 -5.91 -0.47
CA ASN A 267 -3.33 -6.89 -0.47
C ASN A 267 -1.93 -6.27 -0.38
N PHE A 268 -1.83 -4.94 -0.24
CA PHE A 268 -0.58 -4.27 0.07
C PHE A 268 -0.09 -4.66 1.47
N VAL A 269 1.15 -5.14 1.54
CA VAL A 269 1.75 -5.61 2.79
C VAL A 269 2.55 -4.50 3.45
N ALA A 270 3.52 -3.93 2.73
CA ALA A 270 4.44 -2.92 3.24
C ALA A 270 5.19 -2.21 2.12
N ASN A 271 5.66 -0.99 2.42
CA ASN A 271 6.78 -0.37 1.71
C ASN A 271 8.01 -0.47 2.61
N ILE A 272 9.06 -1.12 2.14
CA ILE A 272 10.33 -1.24 2.84
C ILE A 272 11.28 -0.18 2.29
N VAL A 273 11.92 0.56 3.18
CA VAL A 273 12.95 1.54 2.85
C VAL A 273 14.31 0.87 3.05
N TRP A 274 15.01 0.60 1.96
CA TRP A 274 16.33 -0.03 1.98
C TRP A 274 17.45 0.99 1.81
N GLN A 275 18.32 1.11 2.81
CA GLN A 275 19.45 2.02 2.79
C GLN A 275 20.57 1.52 1.86
N LYS A 276 20.60 2.02 0.61
CA LYS A 276 21.54 1.58 -0.43
C LYS A 276 22.96 2.14 -0.33
N ARG A 277 23.20 3.14 0.54
CA ARG A 277 24.49 3.83 0.71
C ARG A 277 24.98 3.78 2.16
N THR A 278 26.31 3.80 2.32
CA THR A 278 26.99 3.85 3.63
C THR A 278 27.23 5.27 4.14
N SER A 279 27.36 6.24 3.24
CA SER A 279 27.60 7.64 3.58
C SER A 279 26.80 8.58 2.67
N PRO A 280 26.43 9.77 3.17
CA PRO A 280 25.86 10.85 2.35
C PRO A 280 26.81 11.29 1.23
N ASP A 281 26.25 11.92 0.20
CA ASP A 281 27.03 12.60 -0.83
C ASP A 281 27.40 14.00 -0.35
N SER A 282 28.70 14.28 -0.18
CA SER A 282 29.17 15.55 0.38
C SER A 282 28.95 16.75 -0.54
N ARG A 283 28.57 16.54 -1.81
CA ARG A 283 28.38 17.60 -2.81
C ARG A 283 26.98 18.21 -2.80
N ILE A 284 26.04 17.60 -2.08
CA ILE A 284 24.63 18.01 -2.04
C ILE A 284 24.13 18.05 -0.60
N SER A 285 23.19 18.94 -0.31
CA SER A 285 22.64 19.10 1.04
C SER A 285 21.66 17.99 1.44
N LEU A 286 21.04 17.33 0.46
CA LEU A 286 20.12 16.21 0.66
C LEU A 286 20.25 15.23 -0.50
N GLY A 287 20.74 14.03 -0.22
CA GLY A 287 20.98 13.00 -1.23
C GLY A 287 20.15 11.74 -1.01
N ALA A 288 19.86 11.04 -2.10
CA ALA A 288 19.17 9.75 -2.06
C ALA A 288 20.01 8.72 -1.27
N ALA A 289 19.47 8.31 -0.13
CA ALA A 289 20.10 7.34 0.78
C ALA A 289 19.49 5.94 0.66
N HIS A 290 18.30 5.83 0.08
CA HIS A 290 17.51 4.61 0.04
C HIS A 290 16.84 4.39 -1.31
N ASP A 291 16.35 3.17 -1.49
CA ASP A 291 15.34 2.77 -2.47
C ASP A 291 14.15 2.14 -1.74
N ASN A 292 13.05 1.94 -2.46
CA ASN A 292 11.80 1.38 -1.95
C ASN A 292 11.66 -0.09 -2.40
N ILE A 293 11.21 -0.97 -1.52
CA ILE A 293 10.78 -2.31 -1.88
C ILE A 293 9.29 -2.44 -1.56
N LEU A 294 8.46 -2.43 -2.61
CA LEU A 294 7.01 -2.57 -2.50
C LEU A 294 6.65 -4.05 -2.38
N VAL A 295 5.89 -4.39 -1.34
CA VAL A 295 5.48 -5.77 -1.05
C VAL A 295 3.97 -5.92 -1.17
N TYR A 296 3.55 -6.86 -2.02
CA TYR A 296 2.16 -7.27 -2.17
C TYR A 296 2.01 -8.77 -1.98
N ALA A 297 0.91 -9.16 -1.35
CA ALA A 297 0.47 -10.55 -1.31
C ALA A 297 -0.51 -10.83 -2.45
N LYS A 298 -0.67 -12.10 -2.84
CA LYS A 298 -1.82 -12.51 -3.66
C LYS A 298 -3.11 -12.47 -2.83
N ASP A 299 -3.05 -13.02 -1.61
CA ASP A 299 -4.04 -12.85 -0.54
C ASP A 299 -3.29 -12.54 0.76
N ILE A 300 -3.52 -11.35 1.33
CA ILE A 300 -2.83 -10.90 2.53
C ILE A 300 -3.13 -11.73 3.78
N ASN A 301 -4.35 -12.30 3.88
CA ASN A 301 -4.77 -13.09 5.03
C ASN A 301 -4.11 -14.48 5.02
N LEU A 302 -3.88 -15.03 3.82
CA LEU A 302 -3.13 -16.28 3.65
C LEU A 302 -1.62 -16.07 3.74
N PHE A 303 -1.11 -14.92 3.29
CA PHE A 303 0.33 -14.62 3.30
C PHE A 303 0.87 -14.32 4.71
N LYS A 304 0.20 -13.45 5.48
CA LYS A 304 0.70 -12.96 6.79
C LYS A 304 1.14 -14.08 7.75
N PRO A 305 0.40 -15.19 7.91
CA PRO A 305 0.83 -16.30 8.77
C PRO A 305 2.10 -17.02 8.30
N THR A 306 2.50 -16.85 7.03
CA THR A 306 3.64 -17.53 6.41
C THR A 306 4.95 -16.74 6.47
N ILE A 307 4.92 -15.50 6.98
CA ILE A 307 6.11 -14.65 7.08
C ILE A 307 7.02 -15.17 8.20
N ASN A 308 8.25 -15.52 7.83
CA ASN A 308 9.26 -15.98 8.76
C ASN A 308 9.81 -14.82 9.61
N LYS A 309 10.21 -15.14 10.84
CA LYS A 309 11.05 -14.26 11.66
C LYS A 309 12.46 -14.25 11.10
N VAL A 310 13.16 -13.13 11.30
CA VAL A 310 14.59 -13.04 10.99
C VAL A 310 15.42 -13.59 12.15
N PRO A 311 16.63 -14.15 11.90
CA PRO A 311 17.54 -14.51 12.97
C PRO A 311 17.80 -13.36 13.94
N LEU A 312 18.07 -13.68 15.21
CA LEU A 312 18.52 -12.66 16.16
C LEU A 312 19.89 -12.12 15.74
N SER A 313 20.09 -10.80 15.86
CA SER A 313 21.40 -10.20 15.64
C SER A 313 22.40 -10.64 16.72
N GLU A 314 23.69 -10.63 16.38
CA GLU A 314 24.77 -10.96 17.33
C GLU A 314 24.70 -10.12 18.61
N LYS A 315 24.40 -8.82 18.45
CA LYS A 315 24.17 -7.90 19.57
C LYS A 315 23.06 -8.43 20.49
N ARG A 316 21.93 -8.82 19.91
CA ARG A 316 20.78 -9.32 20.68
C ARG A 316 21.05 -10.68 21.31
N ILE A 317 21.80 -11.56 20.64
CA ILE A 317 22.27 -12.83 21.21
C ILE A 317 23.17 -12.56 22.42
N SER A 318 24.06 -11.56 22.33
CA SER A 318 24.99 -11.20 23.41
C SER A 318 24.30 -10.70 24.68
N GLU A 319 23.07 -10.19 24.58
CA GLU A 319 22.26 -9.74 25.72
C GLU A 319 21.72 -10.91 26.56
N TYR A 320 21.62 -12.12 26.00
CA TYR A 320 21.24 -13.32 26.76
C TYR A 320 22.41 -13.73 27.65
N LYS A 321 22.16 -13.79 28.96
CA LYS A 321 23.15 -14.15 29.99
C LYS A 321 22.61 -15.26 30.88
N ASN A 322 23.51 -15.98 31.55
CA ASN A 322 23.12 -16.99 32.54
C ASN A 322 23.73 -16.64 33.92
N PRO A 323 23.29 -15.53 34.55
CA PRO A 323 23.91 -15.05 35.79
C PRO A 323 23.62 -15.96 37.01
N ASP A 324 22.63 -16.84 36.92
CA ASP A 324 22.15 -17.70 37.99
C ASP A 324 22.41 -19.20 37.73
N ASN A 325 23.24 -19.54 36.74
CA ASN A 325 23.60 -20.92 36.36
C ASN A 325 22.37 -21.81 36.08
N ASP A 326 21.35 -21.25 35.44
CA ASP A 326 20.15 -21.97 35.01
C ASP A 326 20.51 -23.07 33.99
N ILE A 327 19.96 -24.27 34.18
CA ILE A 327 20.21 -25.44 33.32
C ILE A 327 19.71 -25.25 31.89
N ASN A 328 18.73 -24.37 31.68
CA ASN A 328 18.18 -24.07 30.36
C ASN A 328 19.05 -23.08 29.56
N GLY A 329 20.16 -22.60 30.16
CA GLY A 329 21.16 -21.77 29.49
C GLY A 329 20.84 -20.27 29.54
N PRO A 330 21.48 -19.47 28.65
CA PRO A 330 21.33 -18.02 28.64
C PRO A 330 19.90 -17.54 28.41
N TRP A 331 19.48 -16.53 29.16
CA TRP A 331 18.15 -15.94 29.12
C TRP A 331 18.20 -14.40 29.22
N VAL A 332 17.09 -13.75 28.87
CA VAL A 332 16.88 -12.31 29.09
C VAL A 332 15.70 -12.08 30.04
N SER A 333 15.80 -11.02 30.85
CA SER A 333 14.72 -10.63 31.78
C SER A 333 13.63 -9.84 31.04
N VAL A 334 12.41 -10.34 31.06
CA VAL A 334 11.26 -9.69 30.44
C VAL A 334 10.36 -9.09 31.53
N ASP A 335 9.87 -7.87 31.27
CA ASP A 335 8.89 -7.23 32.13
C ASP A 335 7.60 -8.04 32.15
N MET A 336 7.05 -8.20 33.33
CA MET A 336 5.92 -9.08 33.59
C MET A 336 4.65 -8.29 33.93
N THR A 337 4.63 -7.01 33.56
CA THR A 337 3.51 -6.10 33.79
C THR A 337 2.90 -5.62 32.47
N GLY A 338 1.59 -5.43 32.45
CA GLY A 338 0.81 -4.95 31.30
C GLY A 338 -0.03 -3.72 31.65
N GLN A 339 -0.62 -3.10 30.63
CA GLN A 339 -1.57 -2.00 30.80
C GLN A 339 -2.91 -2.52 31.35
N THR A 340 -3.55 -1.73 32.21
CA THR A 340 -4.79 -2.10 32.92
C THR A 340 -6.05 -2.11 32.06
N GLY A 341 -6.05 -1.45 30.90
CA GLY A 341 -7.27 -1.20 30.10
C GLY A 341 -8.05 -2.45 29.64
N HIS A 342 -7.38 -3.59 29.50
CA HIS A 342 -7.99 -4.88 29.13
C HIS A 342 -7.68 -5.98 30.15
N ALA A 343 -7.27 -5.62 31.36
CA ALA A 343 -6.86 -6.57 32.38
C ALA A 343 -8.06 -7.33 32.96
N THR A 344 -7.89 -8.63 33.14
CA THR A 344 -8.86 -9.50 33.83
C THR A 344 -8.63 -9.48 35.34
N LYS A 345 -9.64 -9.86 36.14
CA LYS A 345 -9.51 -9.97 37.61
C LYS A 345 -8.34 -10.86 38.02
N SER A 346 -8.05 -11.91 37.26
CA SER A 346 -6.95 -12.84 37.51
C SER A 346 -5.55 -12.25 37.30
N GLN A 347 -5.43 -11.03 36.79
CA GLN A 347 -4.18 -10.29 36.61
C GLN A 347 -3.89 -9.30 37.75
N PHE A 348 -4.77 -9.24 38.75
CA PHE A 348 -4.60 -8.47 39.98
C PHE A 348 -4.48 -9.45 41.15
N TYR A 349 -3.24 -9.77 41.51
CA TYR A 349 -2.92 -10.66 42.61
C TYR A 349 -1.63 -10.21 43.30
N ASN A 350 -1.44 -10.68 44.53
CA ASN A 350 -0.24 -10.40 45.30
C ASN A 350 0.82 -11.48 45.02
N VAL A 351 2.08 -11.07 44.95
CA VAL A 351 3.21 -11.97 44.77
C VAL A 351 4.05 -11.96 46.05
N THR A 352 4.25 -13.13 46.64
CA THR A 352 5.20 -13.33 47.74
C THR A 352 6.59 -13.61 47.19
N LEU A 353 7.53 -12.71 47.46
CA LEU A 353 8.95 -12.83 47.14
C LEU A 353 9.62 -13.95 47.97
N PRO A 354 10.75 -14.51 47.51
CA PRO A 354 11.54 -15.48 48.28
C PRO A 354 11.88 -15.06 49.72
N ASN A 355 12.11 -13.76 49.97
CA ASN A 355 12.36 -13.23 51.32
C ASN A 355 11.10 -13.04 52.19
N GLY A 356 9.92 -13.43 51.69
CA GLY A 356 8.63 -13.31 52.40
C GLY A 356 7.89 -11.99 52.17
N THR A 357 8.51 -11.00 51.53
CA THR A 357 7.86 -9.72 51.21
C THR A 357 6.71 -9.93 50.22
N ILE A 358 5.58 -9.27 50.46
CA ILE A 358 4.42 -9.32 49.56
C ILE A 358 4.38 -8.03 48.74
N ILE A 359 4.30 -8.18 47.42
CA ILE A 359 4.18 -7.06 46.49
C ILE A 359 2.92 -7.19 45.63
N SER A 360 2.39 -6.05 45.20
CA SER A 360 1.30 -5.97 44.22
C SER A 360 1.82 -5.42 42.88
N SER A 361 0.99 -5.46 41.84
CA SER A 361 1.33 -4.78 40.59
C SER A 361 1.46 -3.25 40.80
N PRO A 362 2.30 -2.55 40.01
CA PRO A 362 2.45 -1.10 40.11
C PRO A 362 1.15 -0.34 39.82
N SER A 363 1.02 0.88 40.32
CA SER A 363 -0.13 1.74 40.02
C SER A 363 -0.27 1.93 38.49
N ASN A 364 -1.51 1.84 37.99
CA ASN A 364 -1.86 1.87 36.56
C ASN A 364 -1.31 0.70 35.70
N ARG A 365 -0.78 -0.37 36.32
CA ARG A 365 -0.38 -1.60 35.64
C ARG A 365 -0.97 -2.83 36.32
N CYS A 366 -1.15 -3.91 35.56
CA CYS A 366 -1.52 -5.22 36.06
C CYS A 366 -0.39 -6.22 35.77
N TRP A 367 -0.49 -7.44 36.29
CA TRP A 367 0.39 -8.51 35.83
C TRP A 367 0.05 -8.88 34.38
N ALA A 368 1.08 -9.13 33.57
CA ALA A 368 0.91 -9.50 32.16
C ALA A 368 0.29 -10.90 31.99
N ILE A 369 0.37 -11.73 33.03
CA ILE A 369 -0.13 -13.11 33.08
C ILE A 369 -1.08 -13.29 34.27
N SER A 370 -1.88 -14.34 34.24
CA SER A 370 -2.77 -14.70 35.35
C SER A 370 -2.00 -15.28 36.55
N GLU A 371 -2.60 -15.22 37.75
CA GLU A 371 -2.03 -15.84 38.96
C GLU A 371 -1.71 -17.33 38.77
N LYS A 372 -2.63 -18.06 38.11
CA LYS A 372 -2.46 -19.49 37.80
C LYS A 372 -1.20 -19.74 36.97
N GLU A 373 -1.01 -18.93 35.92
CA GLU A 373 0.14 -19.06 35.03
C GLU A 373 1.43 -18.63 35.73
N PHE A 374 1.38 -17.59 36.55
CA PHE A 374 2.52 -17.17 37.36
C PHE A 374 2.99 -18.28 38.31
N VAL A 375 2.06 -18.93 39.03
CA VAL A 375 2.39 -20.06 39.91
C VAL A 375 3.01 -21.21 39.12
N ASN A 376 2.52 -21.49 37.91
CA ASN A 376 3.07 -22.51 37.02
C ASN A 376 4.51 -22.19 36.60
N LEU A 377 4.74 -20.99 36.06
CA LEU A 377 6.07 -20.52 35.63
C LEU A 377 7.05 -20.46 36.81
N ARG A 378 6.58 -20.09 38.01
CA ARG A 378 7.39 -20.09 39.23
C ARG A 378 7.84 -21.51 39.60
N LYS A 379 6.94 -22.50 39.52
CA LYS A 379 7.28 -23.91 39.76
C LYS A 379 8.31 -24.44 38.76
N GLN A 380 8.28 -23.93 37.53
CA GLN A 380 9.23 -24.27 36.47
C GLN A 380 10.57 -23.50 36.59
N GLY A 381 10.75 -22.63 37.59
CA GLY A 381 11.97 -21.83 37.74
C GLY A 381 12.10 -20.66 36.75
N ARG A 382 11.03 -20.33 36.01
CA ARG A 382 11.01 -19.29 34.97
C ARG A 382 10.83 -17.87 35.50
N ILE A 383 10.57 -17.71 36.80
CA ILE A 383 10.44 -16.40 37.44
C ILE A 383 11.73 -16.05 38.17
N TRP A 384 12.33 -14.93 37.80
CA TRP A 384 13.54 -14.41 38.41
C TRP A 384 13.21 -13.25 39.37
N PHE A 385 13.79 -13.30 40.56
CA PHE A 385 13.58 -12.34 41.65
C PHE A 385 14.86 -11.57 42.00
N GLY A 386 15.77 -11.39 41.03
CA GLY A 386 17.11 -10.87 41.29
C GLY A 386 18.05 -11.91 41.90
N ILE A 387 19.34 -11.57 42.00
CA ILE A 387 20.37 -12.46 42.57
C ILE A 387 20.07 -12.76 44.05
N ASN A 388 19.55 -11.78 44.79
CA ASN A 388 19.26 -11.90 46.22
C ASN A 388 17.83 -12.38 46.54
N GLY A 389 16.99 -12.58 45.51
CA GLY A 389 15.60 -13.03 45.71
C GLY A 389 14.66 -11.99 46.33
N ASP A 390 15.01 -10.72 46.29
CA ASP A 390 14.29 -9.58 46.88
C ASP A 390 13.77 -8.58 45.82
N SER A 391 14.04 -8.85 44.54
CA SER A 391 13.70 -7.95 43.45
C SER A 391 12.32 -8.24 42.85
N PHE A 392 11.78 -7.23 42.16
CA PHE A 392 10.52 -7.34 41.45
C PHE A 392 10.56 -8.50 40.42
N PRO A 393 9.52 -9.35 40.34
CA PRO A 393 9.53 -10.55 39.52
C PRO A 393 9.66 -10.22 38.03
N ARG A 394 10.55 -10.95 37.36
CA ARG A 394 10.80 -10.88 35.92
C ARG A 394 10.64 -12.27 35.33
N LEU A 395 10.19 -12.34 34.08
CA LEU A 395 10.11 -13.60 33.34
C LEU A 395 11.47 -13.87 32.67
N LYS A 396 12.00 -15.08 32.85
CA LYS A 396 13.13 -15.58 32.07
C LYS A 396 12.65 -16.01 30.69
N LYS A 397 13.26 -15.45 29.65
CA LYS A 397 13.06 -15.90 28.27
C LYS A 397 14.38 -16.44 27.74
N TYR A 398 14.42 -17.74 27.47
CA TYR A 398 15.66 -18.44 27.10
C TYR A 398 16.01 -18.22 25.62
N LEU A 399 17.31 -18.20 25.32
CA LEU A 399 17.80 -18.08 23.94
C LEU A 399 17.38 -19.27 23.08
N SER A 400 17.40 -20.47 23.66
CA SER A 400 17.01 -21.73 23.02
C SER A 400 15.53 -21.78 22.59
N GLU A 401 14.69 -20.92 23.17
CA GLU A 401 13.26 -20.81 22.88
C GLU A 401 12.94 -19.67 21.91
N SER A 402 13.97 -18.99 21.38
CA SER A 402 13.78 -17.85 20.49
C SER A 402 13.66 -18.29 19.03
N ASP A 403 12.48 -18.12 18.44
CA ASP A 403 12.26 -18.33 16.99
C ASP A 403 12.75 -17.16 16.11
N GLY A 404 13.46 -16.18 16.68
CA GLY A 404 13.96 -15.00 15.97
C GLY A 404 13.23 -13.70 16.31
N ALA A 405 13.47 -12.67 15.50
CA ALA A 405 12.91 -11.33 15.65
C ALA A 405 11.95 -10.97 14.51
N THR A 406 11.01 -10.08 14.82
CA THR A 406 10.22 -9.38 13.80
C THR A 406 11.09 -8.36 13.08
N SER A 407 10.97 -8.27 11.76
CA SER A 407 11.70 -7.28 10.96
C SER A 407 10.95 -5.95 10.89
N TRP A 408 11.69 -4.85 10.81
CA TRP A 408 11.15 -3.53 10.51
C TRP A 408 11.03 -3.33 9.00
N THR A 409 10.27 -2.33 8.57
CA THR A 409 10.26 -1.87 7.18
C THR A 409 11.40 -0.89 6.86
N TRP A 410 12.25 -0.58 7.83
CA TRP A 410 13.47 0.19 7.62
C TRP A 410 14.67 -0.76 7.66
N TRP A 411 15.31 -0.96 6.51
CA TRP A 411 16.43 -1.89 6.38
C TRP A 411 17.73 -1.12 6.21
N THR A 412 18.61 -1.24 7.20
CA THR A 412 19.90 -0.54 7.19
C THR A 412 20.91 -1.27 6.31
N ASN A 413 21.89 -0.53 5.81
CA ASN A 413 22.99 -1.12 5.03
C ASN A 413 23.81 -2.15 5.81
N GLY A 414 23.83 -2.06 7.15
CA GLY A 414 24.56 -2.99 8.01
C GLY A 414 23.84 -4.32 8.17
N ASP A 415 22.51 -4.33 8.02
CA ASP A 415 21.70 -5.53 8.20
C ASP A 415 21.53 -6.31 6.89
N VAL A 416 21.40 -5.61 5.75
CA VAL A 416 21.03 -6.22 4.46
C VAL A 416 21.98 -5.87 3.30
N GLY A 417 23.12 -5.26 3.59
CA GLY A 417 24.11 -4.86 2.59
C GLY A 417 23.74 -3.58 1.83
N HIS A 418 24.61 -3.20 0.90
CA HIS A 418 24.52 -1.93 0.15
C HIS A 418 25.17 -2.01 -1.24
N ASN A 419 24.94 -0.99 -2.08
CA ASN A 419 25.42 -0.96 -3.49
C ASN A 419 26.93 -1.21 -3.65
N GLN A 420 27.78 -0.64 -2.77
CA GLN A 420 29.22 -0.85 -2.86
C GLN A 420 29.67 -2.28 -2.53
N GLU A 421 28.89 -3.03 -1.75
CA GLU A 421 29.19 -4.43 -1.42
C GLU A 421 28.83 -5.32 -2.61
N ALA A 422 27.68 -5.08 -3.22
CA ALA A 422 27.22 -5.80 -4.40
C ALA A 422 28.20 -5.72 -5.58
N LYS A 423 28.90 -4.58 -5.76
CA LYS A 423 29.90 -4.37 -6.83
C LYS A 423 31.24 -5.07 -6.61
N LYS A 424 31.53 -5.55 -5.40
CA LYS A 424 32.82 -6.17 -5.05
C LYS A 424 32.88 -7.67 -5.35
N LYS A 425 31.76 -8.27 -5.76
CA LYS A 425 31.65 -9.66 -6.20
C LYS A 425 31.63 -9.70 -7.72
#